data_AF-A0A166ZMM4-F1
#
_entry.id   AF-A0A166ZMM4-F1
#
_cell.length_a   1.000
_cell.length_b   1.000
_cell.length_c   1.000
_cell.angle_alpha   90.00
_cell.angle_beta   90.00
_cell.angle_gamma   90.00
#
_symmetry.space_group_name_H-M   'P 1'
#
loop_
_entity.id
_entity.type
_entity.pdbx_description
1 polymer ?
#
loop_
_entity_poly.entity_id
_entity_poly.type
_entity_poly.pdbx_seq_one_letter_code
_entity_poly.pdbx_strand_id
1 'polypeptide(L)'
;MSYVLLFLCVIVCLFFLSPFYKKMLSVVKDMDAEFSAGVKKESGFKNGAEGNFFIAKFYVMLLPLACHGIASFLLYLVASKLFL
;
A
#
# COMPACT_ATOMS: atom_id res chain seq x y z
N MET A 1 -12.36 24.76 9.21
CA MET A 1 -11.10 24.46 9.93
C MET A 1 -10.77 22.96 9.95
N SER A 2 -11.67 22.07 10.38
CA SER A 2 -11.37 20.62 10.51
C SER A 2 -10.95 19.89 9.22
N TYR A 3 -11.54 20.21 8.06
CA TYR A 3 -11.17 19.57 6.79
C TYR A 3 -9.76 19.92 6.30
N VAL A 4 -9.33 21.17 6.55
CA VAL A 4 -7.97 21.63 6.19
C VAL A 4 -6.93 20.92 7.06
N LEU A 5 -7.20 20.76 8.36
CA LEU A 5 -6.33 20.01 9.27
C LEU A 5 -6.22 18.54 8.87
N LEU A 6 -7.34 17.88 8.57
CA LEU A 6 -7.33 16.49 8.09
C LEU A 6 -6.51 16.34 6.80
N PHE A 7 -6.68 17.26 5.85
CA PHE A 7 -5.93 17.26 4.60
C PHE A 7 -4.42 17.41 4.83
N LEU A 8 -4.00 18.28 5.74
CA LEU A 8 -2.59 18.42 6.14
C LEU A 8 -2.06 17.14 6.78
N CYS A 9 -2.83 16.47 7.65
CA CYS A 9 -2.43 15.19 8.23
C CYS A 9 -2.24 14.10 7.17
N VAL A 10 -3.07 14.07 6.12
CA VAL A 10 -2.89 13.18 4.97
C VAL A 10 -1.59 13.49 4.23
N ILE A 11 -1.33 14.75 3.89
CA ILE A 11 -0.08 15.12 3.19
C ILE A 11 1.16 14.75 4.03
N VAL A 12 1.15 15.08 5.31
CA VAL A 12 2.27 14.79 6.22
C VAL A 12 2.52 13.27 6.30
N CYS A 13 1.47 12.48 6.49
CA CYS A 13 1.59 11.01 6.49
C CYS A 13 2.09 10.47 5.15
N LEU A 14 1.71 11.06 4.01
CA LEU A 14 2.21 10.66 2.70
C LEU A 14 3.74 10.83 2.60
N PHE A 15 4.29 11.93 3.13
CA PHE A 15 5.75 12.14 3.15
C PHE A 15 6.46 11.06 3.98
N PHE A 16 5.96 10.78 5.19
CA PHE A 16 6.55 9.77 6.08
C PHE A 16 6.40 8.34 5.56
N LEU A 17 5.29 8.03 4.88
CA LEU A 17 5.01 6.70 4.34
C LEU A 17 5.55 6.51 2.92
N SER A 18 5.98 7.56 2.22
CA SER A 18 6.61 7.49 0.89
C SER A 18 7.65 6.36 0.73
N PRO A 19 8.63 6.16 1.65
CA PRO A 19 9.55 5.03 1.56
C PRO A 19 8.85 3.66 1.65
N PHE A 20 7.77 3.55 2.42
CA PHE A 20 6.96 2.35 2.53
C PHE A 20 6.24 2.03 1.22
N TYR A 21 5.62 3.03 0.56
CA TYR A 21 5.01 2.87 -0.76
C TYR A 21 6.05 2.41 -1.81
N LYS A 22 7.23 3.03 -1.83
CA LYS A 22 8.32 2.62 -2.72
C LYS A 22 8.78 1.19 -2.47
N LYS A 23 8.87 0.78 -1.20
CA LYS A 23 9.24 -0.58 -0.82
C LYS A 23 8.20 -1.59 -1.28
N MET A 24 6.91 -1.32 -1.08
CA MET A 24 5.82 -2.21 -1.52
C MET A 24 5.78 -2.35 -3.03
N LEU A 25 6.00 -1.26 -3.78
CA LEU A 25 6.13 -1.32 -5.23
C LEU A 25 7.33 -2.17 -5.67
N SER A 26 8.45 -2.11 -4.97
CA SER A 26 9.61 -2.98 -5.23
C SER A 26 9.25 -4.44 -5.00
N VAL A 27 8.58 -4.76 -3.88
CA VAL A 27 8.14 -6.13 -3.59
C VAL A 27 7.23 -6.66 -4.69
N VAL A 28 6.28 -5.86 -5.18
CA VAL A 28 5.41 -6.26 -6.30
C VAL A 28 6.22 -6.52 -7.58
N LYS A 29 7.26 -5.72 -7.87
CA LYS A 29 8.13 -5.97 -9.02
C LYS A 29 8.93 -7.27 -8.87
N ASP A 30 9.42 -7.56 -7.67
CA ASP A 30 10.15 -8.79 -7.38
C ASP A 30 9.24 -10.02 -7.52
N MET A 31 8.01 -9.92 -6.99
CA MET A 31 6.96 -10.92 -7.19
C MET A 31 6.68 -11.16 -8.69
N ASP A 32 6.61 -10.11 -9.50
CA ASP A 32 6.34 -10.21 -10.95
C ASP A 32 7.46 -10.92 -11.70
N ALA A 33 8.71 -10.65 -11.31
CA ALA A 33 9.88 -11.31 -11.87
C ALA A 33 9.89 -12.80 -11.51
N GLU A 34 9.62 -13.15 -10.26
CA GLU A 34 9.55 -14.54 -9.79
C GLU A 34 8.42 -15.31 -10.47
N PHE A 35 7.24 -14.73 -10.55
CA PHE A 35 6.10 -15.34 -11.25
C PHE A 35 6.40 -15.57 -12.73
N SER A 36 6.96 -14.57 -13.42
CA SER A 36 7.31 -14.69 -14.85
C SER A 36 8.39 -15.74 -15.11
N ALA A 37 9.34 -15.91 -14.17
CA ALA A 37 10.38 -16.94 -14.25
C ALA A 37 9.83 -18.35 -13.95
N GLY A 38 8.87 -18.46 -13.02
CA GLY A 38 8.21 -19.72 -12.66
C GLY A 38 7.23 -20.22 -13.72
N VAL A 39 6.39 -19.33 -14.27
CA VAL A 39 5.37 -19.68 -15.29
C VAL A 39 6.01 -20.16 -16.59
N LYS A 40 7.18 -19.64 -16.97
CA LYS A 40 7.91 -20.11 -18.17
C LYS A 40 8.38 -21.58 -18.08
N LYS A 41 8.39 -22.19 -16.89
CA LYS A 41 8.84 -23.58 -16.69
C LYS A 41 7.71 -24.61 -16.66
N GLU A 42 6.47 -24.21 -16.44
CA GLU A 42 5.34 -25.14 -16.32
C GLU A 42 4.29 -24.87 -17.39
N SER A 43 4.21 -25.77 -18.38
CA SER A 43 3.29 -25.74 -19.53
C SER A 43 1.80 -25.96 -19.18
N GLY A 44 1.41 -25.77 -17.92
CA GLY A 44 0.09 -26.11 -17.39
C GLY A 44 -0.51 -25.09 -16.43
N PHE A 45 0.02 -23.87 -16.35
CA PHE A 45 -0.52 -22.82 -15.46
C PHE A 45 -1.98 -22.50 -15.80
N LYS A 46 -2.91 -22.94 -14.93
CA LYS A 46 -4.35 -22.68 -15.05
C LYS A 46 -4.70 -21.31 -14.46
N ASN A 47 -5.76 -20.68 -15.00
CA ASN A 47 -6.36 -19.39 -14.60
C ASN A 47 -6.41 -19.10 -13.08
N GLY A 48 -6.48 -20.12 -12.22
CA GLY A 48 -6.50 -19.94 -10.75
C GLY A 48 -5.19 -19.43 -10.15
N ALA A 49 -4.03 -19.82 -10.70
CA ALA A 49 -2.75 -19.41 -10.14
C ALA A 49 -2.40 -17.94 -10.50
N GLU A 50 -2.78 -17.50 -11.70
CA GLU A 50 -2.72 -16.09 -12.10
C GLU A 50 -3.67 -15.22 -11.26
N GLY A 51 -4.88 -15.71 -10.97
CA GLY A 51 -5.85 -15.02 -10.10
C GLY A 51 -5.34 -14.86 -8.67
N ASN A 52 -4.79 -15.92 -8.07
CA ASN A 52 -4.21 -15.86 -6.73
C ASN A 52 -3.00 -14.90 -6.68
N PHE A 53 -2.17 -14.90 -7.71
CA PHE A 53 -1.03 -14.01 -7.81
C PHE A 53 -1.44 -12.53 -7.93
N PHE A 54 -2.46 -12.24 -8.73
CA PHE A 54 -3.05 -10.90 -8.83
C PHE A 54 -3.59 -10.41 -7.48
N ILE A 55 -4.35 -11.25 -6.78
CA ILE A 55 -4.91 -10.94 -5.45
C ILE A 55 -3.78 -10.64 -4.45
N ALA A 56 -2.70 -11.42 -4.46
CA ALA A 56 -1.54 -11.18 -3.59
C ALA A 56 -0.91 -9.80 -3.83
N LYS A 57 -0.67 -9.40 -5.09
CA LYS A 57 -0.17 -8.05 -5.41
C LYS A 57 -1.12 -6.96 -4.92
N PHE A 58 -2.42 -7.17 -5.12
CA PHE A 58 -3.44 -6.20 -4.71
C PHE A 58 -3.37 -5.96 -3.20
N TYR A 59 -3.29 -7.01 -2.39
CA TYR A 59 -3.14 -6.87 -0.93
C TYR A 59 -1.85 -6.15 -0.52
N VAL A 60 -0.72 -6.48 -1.16
CA VAL A 60 0.57 -5.82 -0.89
C VAL A 60 0.49 -4.31 -1.19
N MET A 61 -0.20 -3.93 -2.27
CA MET A 61 -0.41 -2.51 -2.63
C MET A 61 -1.48 -1.81 -1.78
N LEU A 62 -2.43 -2.55 -1.21
CA LEU A 62 -3.49 -1.99 -0.37
C LEU A 62 -3.01 -1.69 1.06
N LEU A 63 -2.07 -2.48 1.56
CA LEU A 63 -1.48 -2.30 2.89
C LEU A 63 -0.98 -0.86 3.16
N PRO A 64 -0.17 -0.23 2.30
CA PRO A 64 0.28 1.15 2.51
C PRO A 64 -0.86 2.17 2.49
N LEU A 65 -1.94 1.93 1.74
CA LEU A 65 -3.13 2.79 1.75
C LEU A 65 -3.88 2.70 3.08
N ALA A 66 -4.08 1.49 3.60
CA ALA A 66 -4.71 1.28 4.91
C ALA A 66 -3.89 1.90 6.04
N CYS A 67 -2.58 1.66 6.05
CA CYS A 67 -1.65 2.27 7.02
C CYS A 67 -1.69 3.79 6.94
N HIS A 68 -1.75 4.37 5.74
CA HIS A 68 -1.86 5.81 5.54
C HIS A 68 -3.16 6.36 6.14
N GLY A 69 -4.31 5.77 5.81
CA GLY A 69 -5.59 6.20 6.37
C GLY A 69 -5.60 6.19 7.90
N ILE A 70 -5.13 5.10 8.51
CA ILE A 70 -5.06 4.96 9.98
C ILE A 70 -4.11 6.00 10.58
N ALA A 71 -2.90 6.15 10.03
CA ALA A 71 -1.92 7.10 10.54
C ALA A 71 -2.41 8.55 10.44
N SER A 72 -3.03 8.92 9.32
CA SER A 72 -3.59 10.26 9.13
C SER A 72 -4.75 10.54 10.07
N PHE A 73 -5.61 9.55 10.31
CA PHE A 73 -6.70 9.68 11.26
C PHE A 73 -6.19 9.83 12.70
N LEU A 74 -5.22 9.01 13.12
CA LEU A 74 -4.61 9.14 14.45
C LEU A 74 -3.89 10.48 14.63
N LEU A 75 -3.14 10.93 13.62
CA LEU A 75 -2.49 12.23 13.63
C LEU A 75 -3.51 13.38 13.71
N TYR A 76 -4.61 13.27 12.97
CA TYR A 76 -5.72 14.22 13.06
C TYR A 76 -6.33 14.25 14.46
N LEU A 77 -6.59 13.11 15.09
CA LEU A 77 -7.11 13.04 16.46
C LEU A 77 -6.17 13.73 17.45
N VAL A 78 -4.87 13.44 17.38
CA VAL A 78 -3.85 14.07 18.24
C VAL A 78 -3.80 15.58 18.02
N ALA A 79 -3.71 16.03 16.77
CA ALA A 79 -3.69 17.45 16.44
C ALA A 79 -4.98 18.16 16.89
N SER A 80 -6.14 17.52 16.68
CA SER A 80 -7.44 18.08 17.09
C SER A 80 -7.56 18.26 18.60
N LYS A 81 -6.82 17.49 19.41
CA LYS A 81 -6.78 17.62 20.88
C LYS A 81 -5.73 18.61 21.38
N LEU A 82 -4.76 18.96 20.54
CA LEU A 82 -3.70 19.94 20.87
C LEU A 82 -4.08 21.38 20.48
N PHE A 83 -4.94 21.55 19.48
CA PHE A 83 -5.33 22.85 18.92
C PHE A 83 -6.76 23.30 19.31
N LEU A 84 -7.46 22.56 20.17
CA LEU A 84 -8.86 22.74 20.54
C LEU A 84 -9.01 22.45 22.05
#